data_AF-A0A0F8ZU27-F1
#
_entry.id   AF-A0A0F8ZU27-F1
#
_cell.length_a   1.000
_cell.length_b   1.000
_cell.length_c   1.000
_cell.angle_alpha   90.00
_cell.angle_beta   90.00
_cell.angle_gamma   90.00
#
_symmetry.space_group_name_H-M   'P 1'
#
loop_
_entity.id
_entity.type
_entity.pdbx_description
1 polymer ?
#
loop_
_entity_poly.entity_id
_entity_poly.type
_entity_poly.pdbx_seq_one_letter_code
_entity_poly.pdbx_strand_id
1 'polypeptide(L)'
;MPGEIDVMYLDIECLAYDKMPDSSKDPITCFTIADDKEYVSGLLDDVDLPLQCEDNWHITRFNTEKKLLTFFCELLAKVSPSIITAWNSSF
;
A
#
# COMPACT_ATOMS: atom_id res chain seq x y z
N MET A 1 10.09 -28.83 1.40
CA MET A 1 11.11 -27.96 2.01
C MET A 1 10.43 -27.27 3.17
N PRO A 2 11.10 -26.98 4.30
CA PRO A 2 10.51 -26.10 5.31
C PRO A 2 10.02 -24.85 4.58
N GLY A 3 8.75 -24.49 4.77
CA GLY A 3 8.06 -23.47 3.97
C GLY A 3 8.85 -22.16 3.97
N GLU A 4 9.16 -21.67 2.78
CA GLU A 4 9.80 -20.37 2.57
C GLU A 4 8.93 -19.31 3.25
N ILE A 5 9.55 -18.46 4.07
CA ILE A 5 8.83 -17.39 4.77
C ILE A 5 8.79 -16.19 3.84
N ASP A 6 7.63 -15.97 3.22
CA ASP A 6 7.41 -14.81 2.36
C ASP A 6 7.11 -13.57 3.22
N VAL A 7 7.97 -12.56 3.12
CA VAL A 7 7.85 -11.29 3.83
C VAL A 7 7.44 -10.20 2.85
N MET A 8 6.41 -9.43 3.18
CA MET A 8 6.03 -8.23 2.45
C MET A 8 6.21 -6.98 3.30
N TYR A 9 6.69 -5.92 2.66
CA TYR A 9 6.80 -4.58 3.22
C TYR A 9 5.55 -3.78 2.86
N LEU A 10 4.98 -3.06 3.81
CA LEU A 10 3.83 -2.19 3.61
C LEU A 10 4.17 -0.76 4.06
N ASP A 11 3.73 0.21 3.27
CA ASP A 11 3.68 1.61 3.66
C ASP A 11 2.40 2.27 3.12
N ILE A 12 1.86 3.25 3.84
CA ILE A 12 0.62 3.95 3.49
C ILE A 12 0.79 5.46 3.60
N GLU A 13 0.05 6.19 2.77
CA GLU A 13 -0.04 7.64 2.85
C GLU A 13 -1.49 8.06 3.10
N CYS A 14 -1.64 9.06 3.96
CA CYS A 14 -2.92 9.69 4.27
C CYS A 14 -2.78 11.19 4.12
N LEU A 15 -3.78 11.84 3.53
CA LEU A 15 -3.80 13.29 3.42
C LEU A 15 -4.41 13.91 4.68
N ALA A 16 -3.59 14.60 5.47
CA ALA A 16 -4.05 15.37 6.62
C ALA A 16 -3.50 16.80 6.54
N TYR A 17 -4.39 17.78 6.33
CA TYR A 17 -4.01 19.19 6.26
C TYR A 17 -3.71 19.74 7.66
N ASP A 18 -2.49 20.23 7.86
CA ASP A 18 -2.01 20.95 9.05
C ASP A 18 -2.12 20.20 10.39
N LYS A 19 -2.25 18.88 10.36
CA LYS A 19 -2.30 18.02 11.55
C LYS A 19 -1.66 16.67 11.28
N MET A 20 -1.37 15.93 12.36
CA MET A 20 -1.11 14.50 12.23
C MET A 20 -2.39 13.77 11.77
N PRO A 21 -2.30 12.83 10.82
CA PRO A 21 -3.43 12.02 10.41
C PRO A 21 -4.05 11.24 11.58
N ASP A 22 -5.37 11.23 11.65
CA ASP A 22 -6.18 10.40 12.55
C ASP A 22 -6.63 9.16 11.80
N SER A 23 -6.14 7.99 12.22
CA SER A 23 -6.41 6.69 11.57
C SER A 23 -7.88 6.30 11.54
N SER A 24 -8.74 6.94 12.34
CA SER A 24 -10.18 6.69 12.36
C SER A 24 -11.00 7.64 11.49
N LYS A 25 -10.39 8.69 10.93
CA LYS A 25 -11.10 9.79 10.26
C LYS A 25 -10.52 10.20 8.91
N ASP A 26 -9.19 10.21 8.80
CA ASP A 26 -8.51 10.71 7.60
C ASP A 26 -8.32 9.53 6.61
N PRO A 27 -8.71 9.71 5.34
CA PRO A 27 -8.72 8.62 4.35
C PRO A 27 -7.31 8.24 3.92
N ILE A 28 -7.14 6.95 3.61
CA ILE A 28 -5.93 6.44 2.96
C ILE A 28 -5.96 6.86 1.50
N THR A 29 -4.92 7.56 1.06
CA THR A 29 -4.80 8.07 -0.31
C THR A 29 -3.84 7.23 -1.14
N CYS A 30 -2.86 6.58 -0.52
CA CYS A 30 -1.96 5.65 -1.18
C CYS A 30 -1.61 4.47 -0.28
N PHE A 31 -1.32 3.33 -0.91
CA PHE A 31 -0.55 2.27 -0.28
C PHE A 31 0.51 1.76 -1.25
N THR A 32 1.60 1.23 -0.70
CA THR A 32 2.56 0.42 -1.43
C THR A 32 2.82 -0.86 -0.68
N ILE A 33 2.75 -1.99 -1.37
CA ILE A 33 3.33 -3.24 -0.89
C ILE A 33 4.50 -3.63 -1.75
N ALA A 34 5.50 -4.27 -1.15
CA ALA A 34 6.69 -4.73 -1.87
C ALA A 34 7.21 -6.05 -1.32
N ASP A 35 7.82 -6.83 -2.20
CA ASP A 35 8.73 -7.91 -1.86
C ASP A 35 10.15 -7.59 -2.38
N ASP A 36 11.05 -8.58 -2.41
CA ASP A 36 12.43 -8.40 -2.89
C ASP A 36 12.54 -8.11 -4.40
N LYS A 37 11.43 -8.20 -5.15
CA LYS A 37 11.41 -8.15 -6.62
C LYS A 37 10.56 -7.00 -7.15
N GLU A 38 9.35 -6.86 -6.63
CA GLU A 38 8.31 -6.01 -7.21
C GLU A 38 7.69 -5.07 -6.17
N TYR A 39 7.26 -3.90 -6.66
CA TYR A 39 6.53 -2.90 -5.90
C TYR A 39 5.14 -2.76 -6.51
N VAL A 40 4.09 -2.83 -5.68
CA VAL A 40 2.71 -2.61 -6.13
C VAL A 40 2.10 -1.48 -5.31
N SER A 41 1.70 -0.41 -6.00
CA SER A 41 1.08 0.76 -5.36
C SER A 41 -0.33 1.00 -5.87
N GLY A 42 -1.24 1.32 -4.94
CA GLY A 42 -2.56 1.85 -5.21
C GLY A 42 -2.65 3.31 -4.81
N LEU A 43 -3.10 4.19 -5.71
CA LEU A 43 -3.18 5.63 -5.48
C LEU A 43 -4.59 6.15 -5.80
N LEU A 44 -5.05 7.17 -5.08
CA LEU A 44 -6.23 7.94 -5.49
C LEU A 44 -5.91 8.90 -6.64
N ASP A 45 -6.91 9.14 -7.50
CA ASP A 45 -6.77 9.98 -8.70
C ASP A 45 -6.37 11.44 -8.41
N ASP A 46 -6.71 11.94 -7.21
CA ASP A 46 -6.43 13.30 -6.75
C ASP A 46 -5.03 13.47 -6.13
N VAL A 47 -4.26 12.39 -6.03
CA VAL A 47 -2.86 12.43 -5.59
C VAL A 47 -1.94 12.73 -6.77
N ASP A 48 -1.31 13.91 -6.74
CA ASP A 48 -0.32 14.31 -7.74
C ASP A 48 1.08 13.87 -7.29
N LEU A 49 1.43 12.62 -7.59
CA LEU A 49 2.77 12.09 -7.38
C LEU A 49 3.53 12.06 -8.73
N PRO A 50 4.78 12.56 -8.77
CA PRO A 50 5.62 12.43 -9.96
C PRO A 50 5.93 10.95 -10.17
N LEU A 51 5.27 10.34 -11.16
CA LEU A 51 5.46 8.94 -11.51
C LEU A 51 6.83 8.77 -12.19
N GLN A 52 7.89 8.60 -11.41
CA GLN A 52 9.09 7.91 -11.89
C GLN A 52 8.94 6.44 -11.53
N CYS A 53 8.32 5.70 -12.46
CA CYS A 53 8.07 4.27 -12.29
C CYS A 53 9.30 3.52 -12.85
N GLU A 54 10.01 2.80 -11.99
CA GLU A 54 10.99 1.80 -12.44
C GLU A 54 10.25 0.57 -13.01
N ASP A 55 10.94 -0.27 -13.79
CA ASP A 55 10.32 -1.40 -14.52
C ASP A 55 9.66 -2.44 -13.60
N ASN A 56 10.08 -2.52 -12.34
CA ASN A 56 9.52 -3.44 -11.33
C ASN A 56 8.44 -2.80 -10.45
N TRP A 57 7.96 -1.61 -10.81
CA TRP A 57 6.93 -0.89 -10.07
C TRP A 57 5.62 -0.90 -10.85
N HIS A 58 4.58 -1.43 -10.21
CA HIS A 58 3.22 -1.53 -10.74
C HIS A 58 2.29 -0.56 -10.00
N ILE A 59 1.79 0.45 -10.73
CA ILE A 59 0.96 1.51 -10.15
C ILE A 59 -0.46 1.42 -10.71
N THR A 60 -1.45 1.33 -9.83
CA THR A 60 -2.88 1.37 -10.19
C THR A 60 -3.57 2.55 -9.51
N ARG A 61 -4.38 3.28 -10.27
CA ARG A 61 -5.14 4.43 -9.76
C ARG A 61 -6.61 4.10 -9.53
N PHE A 62 -7.20 4.73 -8.52
CA PHE A 62 -8.56 4.52 -8.09
C PHE A 62 -9.28 5.85 -7.86
N ASN A 63 -10.55 5.90 -8.26
CA ASN A 63 -11.37 7.10 -8.06
C ASN A 63 -12.04 7.18 -6.68
N THR A 64 -11.93 6.13 -5.86
CA THR A 64 -12.45 6.11 -4.48
C THR A 64 -11.58 5.26 -3.56
N GLU A 65 -11.46 5.68 -2.30
CA GLU A 65 -10.76 4.94 -1.24
C GLU A 65 -11.31 3.51 -1.10
N LYS A 66 -12.64 3.34 -1.17
CA LYS A 66 -13.25 2.00 -1.08
C LYS A 66 -12.68 1.04 -2.12
N LYS A 67 -12.48 1.47 -3.37
CA LYS A 67 -11.92 0.60 -4.42
C LYS A 67 -10.44 0.31 -4.19
N LEU A 68 -9.69 1.33 -3.77
CA LEU A 68 -8.28 1.20 -3.40
C LEU A 68 -8.10 0.15 -2.28
N LEU A 69 -8.87 0.26 -1.19
CA LEU A 69 -8.82 -0.69 -0.08
C LEU A 69 -9.37 -2.08 -0.45
N THR A 70 -10.36 -2.16 -1.33
CA THR A 70 -10.85 -3.46 -1.84
C THR A 70 -9.73 -4.17 -2.61
N PHE A 71 -9.06 -3.45 -3.51
CA PHE A 71 -7.93 -3.99 -4.26
C PHE A 71 -6.76 -4.40 -3.35
N PHE A 72 -6.43 -3.59 -2.34
CA PHE A 72 -5.43 -3.94 -1.34
C PHE A 72 -5.74 -5.27 -0.63
N CYS A 73 -6.97 -5.44 -0.14
CA CYS A 73 -7.41 -6.68 0.51
C CYS A 73 -7.36 -7.89 -0.44
N GLU A 74 -7.81 -7.73 -1.69
CA GLU A 74 -7.74 -8.78 -2.72
C GLU A 74 -6.30 -9.18 -3.05
N LEU A 75 -5.41 -8.19 -3.13
CA LEU A 75 -3.98 -8.39 -3.37
C LEU A 75 -3.32 -9.13 -2.21
N LEU A 76 -3.56 -8.72 -0.96
CA LEU A 76 -3.07 -9.43 0.22
C LEU A 76 -3.61 -10.85 0.31
N ALA A 77 -4.89 -11.07 -0.01
CA ALA A 77 -5.48 -12.40 -0.02
C ALA A 77 -4.89 -13.31 -1.11
N LYS A 78 -4.53 -12.73 -2.27
CA LYS A 78 -3.90 -13.45 -3.38
C LYS A 78 -2.44 -13.82 -3.08
N VAL A 79 -1.66 -12.88 -2.56
CA VAL A 79 -0.24 -13.12 -2.23
C VAL A 79 -0.12 -13.99 -0.98
N SER A 80 -1.00 -13.79 0.00
CA SER A 80 -1.04 -14.54 1.26
C SER A 80 0.34 -14.61 1.96
N PRO A 81 0.96 -13.44 2.26
CA PRO A 81 2.31 -13.41 2.82
C PRO A 81 2.34 -14.07 4.20
N SER A 82 3.48 -14.68 4.55
CA SER A 82 3.68 -15.21 5.90
C SER A 82 3.87 -14.10 6.92
N ILE A 83 4.50 -12.98 6.51
CA ILE A 83 4.76 -11.81 7.36
C ILE A 83 4.46 -10.55 6.56
N ILE A 84 3.77 -9.60 7.19
CA ILE A 84 3.70 -8.21 6.73
C ILE A 84 4.47 -7.37 7.74
N THR A 85 5.44 -6.60 7.25
CA THR A 85 6.25 -5.67 8.05
C THR A 85 6.10 -4.24 7.51
N ALA A 86 6.20 -3.26 8.39
CA ALA A 86 5.98 -1.85 8.07
C ALA A 86 6.70 -0.98 9.10
N TRP A 87 7.05 0.25 8.71
CA TRP A 87 7.63 1.23 9.63
C TRP A 87 6.51 1.94 10.40
N ASN A 88 6.67 2.10 11.72
CA ASN A 88 5.64 2.69 12.61
C ASN A 88 4.27 1.99 12.58
N SER A 89 4.22 0.69 12.30
CA SER A 89 2.98 -0.10 12.33
C SER A 89 2.59 -0.63 13.71
N SER A 90 3.32 -0.24 14.76
CA SER A 90 2.99 -0.62 16.14
C SER A 90 1.80 0.19 16.66
N PHE A 91 0.83 -0.52 17.23
CA PHE A 91 -0.34 0.00 17.93
C PHE A 91 0.00 0.85 19.15
#